data_AF-A0A7Z9WKZ1-F1
#
_entry.id   AF-A0A7Z9WKZ1-F1
#
_cell.length_a   1.000
_cell.length_b   1.000
_cell.length_c   1.000
_cell.angle_alpha   90.00
_cell.angle_beta   90.00
_cell.angle_gamma   90.00
#
_symmetry.space_group_name_H-M   'P 1'
#
loop_
_entity.id
_entity.type
_entity.pdbx_description
1 polymer ?
#
loop_
_entity_poly.entity_id
_entity_poly.type
_entity_poly.pdbx_seq_one_letter_code
_entity_poly.pdbx_strand_id
1 'polypeptide(L)'
;MATPTSEIAPTRTATPFPTPTAAPTDTPAPTAAPTLTPTPTAAPTNTLTPTLTPTAAPTLTPTPTSTPTATPIFAPSEATWQYVLGKIEENAAQLGDQFPFFTVDGRWETVADGGWVGGFWPGMLWLAYERTGDVRYREWAFKWTRLLAPRQHDTGTHDVGVIFYTSYVAGYRITGEKALRDIALTAADSLLQRFNERGGFIQAWGPIGDEKLAGRTIVDTMIVLPLLWWAHDETGEARYYHAALEHALTSMRVHVRPDGS
;
A
#
# COMPACT_ATOMS: atom_id res chain seq x y z
N MET A 1 5.76 1.01 65.39
CA MET A 1 5.87 1.64 64.05
C MET A 1 5.59 0.56 63.04
N ALA A 2 4.49 0.70 62.31
CA ALA A 2 3.86 -0.34 61.51
C ALA A 2 4.52 -0.49 60.13
N THR A 3 4.69 -1.74 59.72
CA THR A 3 5.09 -2.21 58.39
C THR A 3 3.98 -1.95 57.36
N PRO A 4 4.28 -1.50 56.14
CA PRO A 4 3.28 -1.44 55.08
C PRO A 4 3.20 -2.79 54.33
N THR A 5 2.00 -3.37 54.34
CA THR A 5 1.60 -4.55 53.56
C THR A 5 1.33 -4.13 52.11
N SER A 6 1.89 -4.87 51.15
CA SER A 6 1.66 -4.66 49.71
C SER A 6 0.36 -5.36 49.29
N GLU A 7 -0.59 -4.58 48.77
CA GLU A 7 -1.90 -5.05 48.29
C GLU A 7 -1.79 -5.44 46.80
N ILE A 8 -2.13 -6.70 46.50
CA ILE A 8 -2.10 -7.29 45.16
C ILE A 8 -3.40 -6.91 44.43
N ALA A 9 -3.28 -6.29 43.26
CA ALA A 9 -4.41 -5.96 42.39
C ALA A 9 -5.04 -7.23 41.77
N PRO A 10 -6.38 -7.32 41.65
CA PRO A 10 -7.04 -8.53 41.15
C PRO A 10 -6.98 -8.65 39.62
N THR A 11 -6.59 -9.85 39.18
CA THR A 11 -6.63 -10.34 37.80
C THR A 11 -8.05 -10.31 37.22
N ARG A 12 -8.24 -9.67 36.06
CA ARG A 12 -9.51 -9.71 35.32
C ARG A 12 -9.64 -11.01 34.54
N THR A 13 -10.60 -11.84 34.93
CA THR A 13 -11.02 -13.06 34.22
C THR A 13 -11.80 -12.71 32.96
N ALA A 14 -11.33 -13.18 31.80
CA ALA A 14 -12.05 -13.06 30.53
C ALA A 14 -13.25 -14.03 30.49
N THR A 15 -14.41 -13.52 30.11
CA THR A 15 -15.66 -14.28 29.92
C THR A 15 -15.66 -14.91 28.52
N PRO A 16 -15.98 -16.20 28.35
CA PRO A 16 -16.06 -16.81 27.02
C PRO A 16 -17.32 -16.38 26.26
N PHE A 17 -17.15 -16.01 24.99
CA PHE A 17 -18.21 -15.63 24.06
C PHE A 17 -18.94 -16.88 23.53
N PRO A 18 -20.28 -16.90 23.42
CA PRO A 18 -21.01 -18.09 22.97
C PRO A 18 -20.88 -18.33 21.45
N THR A 19 -20.69 -19.60 21.10
CA THR A 19 -20.71 -20.15 19.74
C THR A 19 -22.12 -20.05 19.12
N PRO A 20 -22.30 -19.51 17.91
CA PRO A 20 -23.57 -19.62 17.20
C PRO A 20 -23.75 -21.00 16.55
N THR A 21 -24.81 -21.69 16.95
CA THR A 21 -25.33 -22.94 16.39
C THR A 21 -25.89 -22.72 14.98
N ALA A 22 -25.53 -23.59 14.04
CA ALA A 22 -26.06 -23.58 12.66
C ALA A 22 -27.55 -23.98 12.62
N ALA A 23 -28.35 -23.21 11.86
CA ALA A 23 -29.71 -23.57 11.46
C ALA A 23 -29.70 -24.07 9.99
N PRO A 24 -30.56 -25.05 9.64
CA PRO A 24 -30.49 -25.76 8.36
C PRO A 24 -30.88 -24.90 7.15
N THR A 25 -30.15 -25.08 6.06
CA THR A 25 -30.36 -24.43 4.76
C THR A 25 -31.34 -25.24 3.91
N ASP A 26 -32.56 -24.74 3.71
CA ASP A 26 -33.45 -25.22 2.66
C ASP A 26 -33.01 -24.64 1.30
N THR A 27 -32.53 -25.53 0.42
CA THR A 27 -32.16 -25.21 -0.96
C THR A 27 -33.28 -25.62 -1.91
N PRO A 28 -33.96 -24.70 -2.62
CA PRO A 28 -34.72 -25.05 -3.80
C PRO A 28 -33.83 -25.06 -5.05
N ALA A 29 -33.88 -26.15 -5.79
CA ALA A 29 -33.19 -26.37 -7.06
C ALA A 29 -33.70 -25.41 -8.18
N PRO A 30 -32.84 -24.94 -9.09
CA PRO A 30 -33.29 -24.17 -10.25
C PRO A 30 -33.86 -25.07 -11.35
N THR A 31 -35.12 -24.84 -11.70
CA THR A 31 -35.81 -25.42 -12.87
C THR A 31 -35.25 -24.87 -14.18
N ALA A 32 -34.98 -25.76 -15.13
CA ALA A 32 -34.42 -25.45 -16.45
C ALA A 32 -35.36 -24.55 -17.30
N ALA A 33 -34.78 -23.51 -17.93
CA ALA A 33 -35.44 -22.69 -18.94
C ALA A 33 -35.26 -23.30 -20.34
N PRO A 34 -36.26 -23.23 -21.25
CA PRO A 34 -36.18 -23.86 -22.57
C PRO A 34 -35.31 -23.07 -23.55
N THR A 35 -34.51 -23.81 -24.31
CA THR A 35 -33.69 -23.38 -25.44
C THR A 35 -34.54 -22.97 -26.64
N LEU A 36 -34.32 -21.78 -27.19
CA LEU A 36 -34.88 -21.38 -28.49
C LEU A 36 -33.80 -21.52 -29.57
N THR A 37 -34.04 -22.42 -30.51
CA THR A 37 -33.28 -22.59 -31.76
C THR A 37 -33.84 -21.66 -32.83
N PRO A 38 -33.05 -20.81 -33.51
CA PRO A 38 -33.51 -20.14 -34.72
C PRO A 38 -33.17 -20.96 -35.98
N THR A 39 -34.19 -21.23 -36.79
CA THR A 39 -34.08 -21.72 -38.18
C THR A 39 -33.90 -20.53 -39.14
N PRO A 40 -32.99 -20.58 -40.12
CA PRO A 40 -32.80 -19.49 -41.08
C PRO A 40 -33.89 -19.49 -42.17
N THR A 41 -34.40 -18.31 -42.51
CA THR A 41 -35.17 -18.10 -43.75
C THR A 41 -34.65 -16.84 -44.42
N ALA A 42 -34.10 -17.00 -45.62
CA ALA A 42 -33.64 -15.93 -46.49
C ALA A 42 -34.78 -15.50 -47.43
N ALA A 43 -34.97 -14.19 -47.59
CA ALA A 43 -35.74 -13.55 -48.67
C ALA A 43 -35.31 -12.06 -48.78
N PRO A 44 -35.49 -11.40 -49.94
CA PRO A 44 -34.40 -10.77 -50.67
C PRO A 44 -34.11 -9.29 -50.35
N THR A 45 -32.89 -8.95 -50.73
CA THR A 45 -32.20 -7.66 -50.85
C THR A 45 -33.04 -6.53 -51.47
N ASN A 46 -33.18 -5.43 -50.73
CA ASN A 46 -33.29 -4.08 -51.29
C ASN A 46 -32.11 -3.26 -50.74
N THR A 47 -31.04 -3.18 -51.52
CA THR A 47 -29.88 -2.34 -51.22
C THR A 47 -30.24 -0.89 -51.54
N LEU A 48 -30.70 -0.16 -50.53
CA LEU A 48 -30.55 1.29 -50.53
C LEU A 48 -29.15 1.58 -49.99
N THR A 49 -28.30 2.19 -50.81
CA THR A 49 -26.99 2.69 -50.38
C THR A 49 -27.22 4.03 -49.67
N PRO A 50 -27.08 4.14 -48.33
CA PRO A 50 -26.97 5.45 -47.71
C PRO A 50 -25.58 6.01 -48.03
N THR A 51 -25.51 7.06 -48.83
CA THR A 51 -24.33 7.91 -48.90
C THR A 51 -24.18 8.61 -47.54
N LEU A 52 -23.28 8.10 -46.69
CA LEU A 52 -22.87 8.79 -45.47
C LEU A 52 -22.05 10.00 -45.87
N THR A 53 -22.67 11.18 -45.86
CA THR A 53 -21.92 12.44 -45.85
C THR A 53 -21.09 12.46 -44.55
N PRO A 54 -19.76 12.63 -44.60
CA PRO A 54 -18.97 12.75 -43.38
C PRO A 54 -19.35 14.04 -42.66
N THR A 55 -20.13 13.93 -41.58
CA THR A 55 -20.30 15.00 -40.62
C THR A 55 -18.94 15.23 -39.97
N ALA A 56 -18.37 16.42 -40.14
CA ALA A 56 -17.13 16.80 -39.49
C ALA A 56 -17.24 16.56 -37.98
N ALA A 57 -16.40 15.69 -37.45
CA ALA A 57 -16.24 15.53 -36.00
C ALA A 57 -15.82 16.89 -35.42
N PRO A 58 -16.38 17.34 -34.27
CA PRO A 58 -15.88 18.53 -33.62
C PRO A 58 -14.41 18.30 -33.25
N THR A 59 -13.51 19.06 -33.87
CA THR A 59 -12.11 19.13 -33.47
C THR A 59 -12.07 19.66 -32.04
N LEU A 60 -11.77 18.80 -31.07
CA LEU A 60 -11.43 19.21 -29.72
C LEU A 60 -10.10 19.95 -29.81
N THR A 61 -10.15 21.28 -29.87
CA THR A 61 -8.95 22.11 -29.69
C THR A 61 -8.42 21.82 -28.28
N PRO A 62 -7.20 21.29 -28.11
CA PRO A 62 -6.62 21.14 -26.79
C PRO A 62 -6.52 22.53 -26.17
N THR A 63 -7.30 22.78 -25.13
CA THR A 63 -7.11 23.94 -24.26
C THR A 63 -5.66 23.87 -23.77
N PRO A 64 -4.85 24.94 -23.88
CA PRO A 64 -3.50 24.94 -23.34
C PRO A 64 -3.61 24.65 -21.84
N THR A 65 -3.25 23.43 -21.44
CA THR A 65 -3.05 23.08 -20.04
C THR A 65 -1.94 24.00 -19.56
N SER A 66 -2.26 24.88 -18.61
CA SER A 66 -1.24 25.67 -17.93
C SER A 66 -0.16 24.71 -17.45
N THR A 67 1.04 24.82 -18.02
CA THR A 67 2.21 24.13 -17.48
C THR A 67 2.27 24.45 -16.00
N PRO A 68 2.26 23.46 -15.10
CA PRO A 68 2.38 23.76 -13.67
C PRO A 68 3.67 24.56 -13.49
N THR A 69 3.54 25.81 -13.06
CA THR A 69 4.67 26.62 -12.63
C THR A 69 5.45 25.78 -11.63
N ALA A 70 6.71 25.48 -11.93
CA ALA A 70 7.57 24.72 -11.03
C ALA A 70 7.47 25.32 -9.64
N THR A 71 6.85 24.58 -8.72
CA THR A 71 6.80 24.97 -7.32
C THR A 71 8.23 25.17 -6.87
N PRO A 72 8.58 26.32 -6.25
CA PRO A 72 9.93 26.48 -5.73
C PRO A 72 10.22 25.30 -4.80
N ILE A 73 11.22 24.49 -5.17
CA ILE A 73 11.68 23.39 -4.35
C ILE A 73 12.25 24.06 -3.09
N PHE A 74 11.51 23.98 -1.99
CA PHE A 74 12.01 24.42 -0.69
C PHE A 74 13.15 23.49 -0.30
N ALA A 75 14.39 23.88 -0.61
CA ALA A 75 15.57 23.20 -0.10
C ALA A 75 15.71 23.58 1.40
N PRO A 76 15.69 22.61 2.33
CA PRO A 76 15.91 22.92 3.74
C PRO A 76 17.26 23.61 3.94
N SER A 77 17.32 24.58 4.86
CA SER A 77 18.58 25.22 5.22
C SER A 77 19.54 24.21 5.86
N GLU A 78 20.84 24.51 5.84
CA GLU A 78 21.83 23.66 6.53
C GLU A 78 21.53 23.56 8.04
N ALA A 79 21.06 24.64 8.67
CA ALA A 79 20.62 24.60 10.07
C ALA A 79 19.43 23.65 10.30
N THR A 80 18.50 23.57 9.34
CA THR A 80 17.39 22.61 9.37
C THR A 80 17.91 21.18 9.26
N TRP A 81 18.88 20.92 8.38
CA TRP A 81 19.50 19.61 8.27
C TRP A 81 20.22 19.20 9.55
N GLN A 82 21.02 20.09 10.13
CA GLN A 82 21.72 19.82 11.39
C GLN A 82 20.73 19.50 12.53
N TYR A 83 19.61 20.22 12.60
CA TYR A 83 18.55 19.92 13.56
C TYR A 83 17.95 18.52 13.36
N VAL A 84 17.59 18.16 12.12
CA VAL A 84 17.02 16.84 11.80
C VAL A 84 18.01 15.71 12.10
N LEU A 85 19.28 15.87 11.72
CA LEU A 85 20.33 14.89 11.99
C LEU A 85 20.54 14.71 13.50
N GLY A 86 20.56 15.80 14.27
CA GLY A 86 20.60 15.72 15.74
C GLY A 86 19.43 14.93 16.33
N LYS A 87 18.21 15.16 15.84
CA LYS A 87 17.03 14.37 16.25
C LYS A 87 17.13 12.90 15.87
N ILE A 88 17.68 12.58 14.70
CA ILE A 88 17.93 11.20 14.28
C ILE A 88 18.92 10.52 15.24
N GLU A 89 20.02 11.18 15.58
CA GLU A 89 21.04 10.63 16.48
C GLU A 89 20.48 10.41 17.90
N GLU A 90 19.74 11.38 18.43
CA GLU A 90 19.05 11.24 19.73
C GLU A 90 18.08 10.05 19.74
N ASN A 91 17.29 9.88 18.67
CA ASN A 91 16.34 8.78 18.56
C ASN A 91 17.05 7.43 18.42
N ALA A 92 18.07 7.34 17.57
CA ALA A 92 18.84 6.11 17.36
C ALA A 92 19.49 5.59 18.66
N ALA A 93 19.89 6.51 19.55
CA ALA A 93 20.43 6.16 20.87
C ALA A 93 19.39 5.61 21.85
N GLN A 94 18.10 5.93 21.68
CA GLN A 94 17.02 5.60 22.62
C GLN A 94 16.15 4.41 22.18
N LEU A 95 16.02 4.19 20.87
CA LEU A 95 15.05 3.23 20.31
C LEU A 95 15.45 1.76 20.50
N GLY A 96 16.72 1.44 20.77
CA GLY A 96 17.18 0.06 20.87
C GLY A 96 16.92 -0.72 19.57
N ASP A 97 16.11 -1.77 19.65
CA ASP A 97 15.67 -2.58 18.50
C ASP A 97 14.16 -2.40 18.21
N GLN A 98 13.57 -1.28 18.66
CA GLN A 98 12.16 -0.94 18.43
C GLN A 98 12.02 0.13 17.34
N PHE A 99 10.82 0.27 16.79
CA PHE A 99 10.48 1.31 15.83
C PHE A 99 9.64 2.41 16.48
N PRO A 100 9.91 3.70 16.20
CA PRO A 100 9.06 4.79 16.65
C PRO A 100 7.69 4.68 15.97
N PHE A 101 6.61 4.79 16.75
CA PHE A 101 5.24 4.68 16.23
C PHE A 101 4.50 6.02 16.28
N PHE A 102 4.33 6.57 17.48
CA PHE A 102 3.78 7.90 17.72
C PHE A 102 4.34 8.47 19.02
N THR A 103 4.04 9.73 19.34
CA THR A 103 4.51 10.34 20.58
C THR A 103 3.38 10.62 21.57
N VAL A 104 3.64 10.39 22.85
CA VAL A 104 2.83 10.88 23.99
C VAL A 104 3.73 11.77 24.84
N ASP A 105 3.31 13.00 25.10
CA ASP A 105 4.07 14.00 25.87
C ASP A 105 5.53 14.16 25.39
N GLY A 106 5.73 14.12 24.07
CA GLY A 106 7.05 14.26 23.44
C GLY A 106 7.97 13.03 23.54
N ARG A 107 7.46 11.89 23.99
CA ARG A 107 8.20 10.62 24.07
C ARG A 107 7.65 9.58 23.10
N TRP A 108 8.52 8.79 22.51
CA TRP A 108 8.12 7.73 21.58
C TRP A 108 7.40 6.59 22.31
N GLU A 109 6.19 6.31 21.86
CA GLU A 109 5.61 4.97 21.90
C GLU A 109 6.18 4.18 20.74
N THR A 110 6.58 2.94 21.02
CA THR A 110 7.32 2.11 20.05
C THR A 110 6.62 0.79 19.79
N VAL A 111 6.96 0.19 18.64
CA VAL A 111 6.41 -1.09 18.21
C VAL A 111 7.55 -1.98 17.71
N ALA A 112 7.53 -3.26 18.09
CA ALA A 112 8.63 -4.19 17.83
C ALA A 112 8.74 -4.59 16.36
N ASP A 113 7.61 -4.79 15.68
CA ASP A 113 7.54 -5.25 14.28
C ASP A 113 7.43 -4.10 13.25
N GLY A 114 7.55 -2.87 13.72
CA GLY A 114 7.41 -1.66 12.92
C GLY A 114 5.99 -1.17 12.69
N GLY A 115 4.95 -2.01 12.87
CA GLY A 115 3.59 -1.65 12.45
C GLY A 115 3.55 -1.16 11.00
N TRP A 116 2.51 -0.42 10.61
CA TRP A 116 2.42 0.12 9.24
C TRP A 116 3.49 1.20 8.93
N VAL A 117 4.03 1.85 9.96
CA VAL A 117 5.04 2.92 9.83
C VAL A 117 6.48 2.42 9.77
N GLY A 118 6.70 1.11 9.88
CA GLY A 118 8.00 0.53 10.19
C GLY A 118 9.10 0.89 9.19
N GLY A 119 8.73 1.16 7.93
CA GLY A 119 9.67 1.56 6.88
C GLY A 119 10.16 3.01 6.99
N PHE A 120 9.43 3.91 7.64
CA PHE A 120 9.77 5.33 7.65
C PHE A 120 11.05 5.62 8.44
N TRP A 121 11.25 4.97 9.59
CA TRP A 121 12.46 5.16 10.39
C TRP A 121 13.73 4.76 9.63
N PRO A 122 13.89 3.51 9.11
CA PRO A 122 15.02 3.17 8.27
C PRO A 122 15.11 4.04 7.00
N GLY A 123 13.98 4.48 6.43
CA GLY A 123 13.98 5.44 5.32
C GLY A 123 14.63 6.78 5.68
N MET A 124 14.35 7.34 6.85
CA MET A 124 15.02 8.54 7.36
C MET A 124 16.52 8.33 7.54
N LEU A 125 16.93 7.15 8.01
CA LEU A 125 18.34 6.78 8.17
C LEU A 125 19.06 6.66 6.81
N TRP A 126 18.39 6.08 5.81
CA TRP A 126 18.91 6.04 4.44
C TRP A 126 19.10 7.43 3.85
N LEU A 127 18.12 8.31 4.00
CA LEU A 127 18.21 9.71 3.55
C LEU A 127 19.33 10.47 4.30
N ALA A 128 19.51 10.23 5.60
CA ALA A 128 20.61 10.81 6.37
C ALA A 128 21.97 10.34 5.85
N TYR A 129 22.10 9.05 5.50
CA TYR A 129 23.32 8.52 4.87
C TYR A 129 23.56 9.13 3.49
N GLU A 130 22.55 9.19 2.62
CA GLU A 130 22.68 9.79 1.28
C GLU A 130 23.09 11.27 1.36
N ARG A 131 22.56 12.01 2.33
CA ARG A 131 22.89 13.44 2.54
C ARG A 131 24.34 13.65 3.02
N THR A 132 24.81 12.82 3.94
CA THR A 132 26.04 13.08 4.70
C THR A 132 27.24 12.23 4.28
N GLY A 133 26.99 11.05 3.72
CA GLY A 133 28.00 10.01 3.52
C GLY A 133 28.49 9.34 4.82
N ASP A 134 27.93 9.68 5.99
CA ASP A 134 28.39 9.15 7.27
C ASP A 134 27.94 7.70 7.45
N VAL A 135 28.93 6.81 7.60
CA VAL A 135 28.74 5.36 7.72
C VAL A 135 27.86 4.97 8.90
N ARG A 136 27.78 5.78 9.96
CA ARG A 136 26.92 5.52 11.12
C ARG A 136 25.45 5.41 10.72
N TYR A 137 24.97 6.31 9.86
CA TYR A 137 23.59 6.26 9.36
C TYR A 137 23.35 5.04 8.48
N ARG A 138 24.33 4.63 7.66
CA ARG A 138 24.24 3.40 6.86
C ARG A 138 24.12 2.16 7.76
N GLU A 139 24.93 2.08 8.81
CA GLU A 139 24.90 0.97 9.78
C GLU A 139 23.57 0.88 10.50
N TRP A 140 23.05 2.02 10.99
CA TRP A 140 21.72 2.07 11.58
C TRP A 140 20.63 1.71 10.56
N ALA A 141 20.68 2.26 9.35
CA ALA A 141 19.69 1.97 8.32
C ALA A 141 19.63 0.47 8.00
N PHE A 142 20.78 -0.20 7.88
CA PHE A 142 20.83 -1.65 7.75
C PHE A 142 20.24 -2.39 8.95
N LYS A 143 20.61 -1.97 10.16
CA LYS A 143 20.11 -2.60 11.40
C LYS A 143 18.58 -2.62 11.42
N TRP A 144 17.93 -1.47 11.31
CA TRP A 144 16.47 -1.38 11.39
C TRP A 144 15.77 -1.94 10.15
N THR A 145 16.36 -1.79 8.95
CA THR A 145 15.80 -2.42 7.74
C THR A 145 15.72 -3.95 7.90
N ARG A 146 16.76 -4.59 8.45
CA ARG A 146 16.78 -6.05 8.67
C ARG A 146 15.73 -6.53 9.65
N LEU A 147 15.38 -5.74 10.67
CA LEU A 147 14.33 -6.08 11.62
C LEU A 147 12.95 -6.22 10.94
N LEU A 148 12.74 -5.58 9.79
CA LEU A 148 11.52 -5.69 8.99
C LEU A 148 11.48 -6.93 8.08
N ALA A 149 12.61 -7.65 7.89
CA ALA A 149 12.69 -8.77 6.94
C ALA A 149 11.58 -9.82 7.09
N PRO A 150 11.16 -10.23 8.32
CA PRO A 150 10.10 -11.21 8.48
C PRO A 150 8.77 -10.79 7.83
N ARG A 151 8.52 -9.48 7.68
CA ARG A 151 7.28 -8.95 7.10
C ARG A 151 7.24 -8.99 5.57
N GLN A 152 8.29 -9.43 4.90
CA GLN A 152 8.30 -9.54 3.43
C GLN A 152 7.26 -10.55 2.91
N HIS A 153 6.80 -11.45 3.79
CA HIS A 153 5.77 -12.44 3.50
C HIS A 153 4.39 -12.05 4.06
N ASP A 154 4.23 -10.83 4.59
CA ASP A 154 2.97 -10.36 5.17
C ASP A 154 1.94 -10.13 4.05
N THR A 155 1.00 -11.07 3.94
CA THR A 155 -0.13 -10.98 3.01
C THR A 155 -1.39 -10.49 3.72
N GLY A 156 -1.31 -9.94 4.94
CA GLY A 156 -2.45 -9.48 5.74
C GLY A 156 -2.75 -7.99 5.64
N THR A 157 -1.82 -7.19 5.11
CA THR A 157 -1.97 -5.74 4.94
C THR A 157 -1.39 -5.24 3.62
N HIS A 158 -1.98 -4.18 3.07
CA HIS A 158 -1.41 -3.42 1.97
C HIS A 158 -0.17 -2.62 2.38
N ASP A 159 0.03 -2.36 3.68
CA ASP A 159 1.13 -1.54 4.20
C ASP A 159 2.51 -2.12 3.90
N VAL A 160 2.59 -3.41 3.53
CA VAL A 160 3.83 -4.03 3.05
C VAL A 160 4.46 -3.20 1.92
N GLY A 161 3.66 -2.52 1.09
CA GLY A 161 4.15 -1.60 0.07
C GLY A 161 4.98 -0.46 0.65
N VAL A 162 4.40 0.33 1.55
CA VAL A 162 5.10 1.50 2.12
C VAL A 162 6.27 1.08 3.00
N ILE A 163 6.11 -0.01 3.77
CA ILE A 163 7.17 -0.55 4.64
C ILE A 163 8.41 -0.87 3.81
N PHE A 164 8.28 -1.65 2.74
CA PHE A 164 9.41 -2.12 1.96
C PHE A 164 9.90 -1.09 0.93
N TYR A 165 9.03 -0.22 0.42
CA TYR A 165 9.46 0.85 -0.48
C TYR A 165 10.34 1.89 0.24
N THR A 166 9.95 2.30 1.45
CA THR A 166 10.69 3.31 2.23
C THR A 166 11.93 2.77 2.93
N SER A 167 12.03 1.45 3.14
CA SER A 167 13.20 0.81 3.77
C SER A 167 14.10 0.11 2.75
N TYR A 168 13.65 -1.02 2.18
CA TYR A 168 14.45 -1.88 1.32
C TYR A 168 14.73 -1.26 -0.05
N VAL A 169 13.71 -0.71 -0.74
CA VAL A 169 13.92 -0.08 -2.05
C VAL A 169 14.79 1.17 -1.92
N ALA A 170 14.55 2.00 -0.90
CA ALA A 170 15.41 3.15 -0.59
C ALA A 170 16.87 2.73 -0.38
N GLY A 171 17.11 1.74 0.49
CA GLY A 171 18.45 1.23 0.73
C GLY A 171 19.10 0.62 -0.51
N TYR A 172 18.36 -0.13 -1.32
CA TYR A 172 18.87 -0.69 -2.59
C TYR A 172 19.28 0.42 -3.57
N ARG A 173 18.45 1.46 -3.74
CA ARG A 173 18.77 2.59 -4.63
C ARG A 173 20.04 3.33 -4.21
N ILE A 174 20.27 3.47 -2.90
CA ILE A 174 21.44 4.19 -2.37
C ILE A 174 22.71 3.33 -2.39
N THR A 175 22.58 2.02 -2.13
CA THR A 175 23.76 1.15 -1.90
C THR A 175 24.06 0.18 -3.04
N GLY A 176 23.10 -0.10 -3.92
CA GLY A 176 23.18 -1.14 -4.95
C GLY A 176 23.15 -2.58 -4.41
N GLU A 177 22.89 -2.78 -3.11
CA GLU A 177 22.98 -4.09 -2.46
C GLU A 177 21.81 -5.00 -2.88
N LYS A 178 22.12 -6.03 -3.67
CA LYS A 178 21.10 -6.93 -4.26
C LYS A 178 20.27 -7.68 -3.22
N ALA A 179 20.82 -7.95 -2.04
CA ALA A 179 20.05 -8.57 -0.96
C ALA A 179 18.85 -7.71 -0.52
N LEU A 180 18.97 -6.37 -0.58
CA LEU A 180 17.83 -5.48 -0.28
C LEU A 180 16.77 -5.54 -1.37
N ARG A 181 17.21 -5.54 -2.64
CA ARG A 181 16.35 -5.69 -3.82
C ARG A 181 15.53 -6.98 -3.75
N ASP A 182 16.17 -8.11 -3.48
CA ASP A 182 15.50 -9.42 -3.53
C ASP A 182 14.42 -9.55 -2.44
N ILE A 183 14.65 -8.97 -1.26
CA ILE A 183 13.64 -8.89 -0.20
C ILE A 183 12.48 -7.94 -0.59
N ALA A 184 12.77 -6.79 -1.20
CA ALA A 184 11.73 -5.87 -1.67
C ALA A 184 10.86 -6.50 -2.79
N LEU A 185 11.44 -7.31 -3.68
CA LEU A 185 10.67 -8.03 -4.70
C LEU A 185 9.77 -9.10 -4.06
N THR A 186 10.25 -9.80 -3.04
CA THR A 186 9.43 -10.74 -2.26
C THR A 186 8.23 -10.03 -1.62
N ALA A 187 8.45 -8.85 -1.03
CA ALA A 187 7.39 -8.01 -0.49
C ALA A 187 6.40 -7.53 -1.58
N ALA A 188 6.89 -7.22 -2.78
CA ALA A 188 6.04 -6.86 -3.91
C ALA A 188 5.15 -8.02 -4.36
N ASP A 189 5.66 -9.26 -4.35
CA ASP A 189 4.86 -10.46 -4.59
C ASP A 189 3.78 -10.67 -3.52
N SER A 190 4.10 -10.45 -2.24
CA SER A 190 3.11 -10.50 -1.15
C SER A 190 2.02 -9.42 -1.30
N LEU A 191 2.39 -8.20 -1.70
CA LEU A 191 1.44 -7.14 -1.99
C LEU A 191 0.53 -7.51 -3.17
N LEU A 192 1.10 -8.05 -4.25
CA LEU A 192 0.38 -8.38 -5.46
C LEU A 192 -0.71 -9.44 -5.23
N GLN A 193 -0.49 -10.39 -4.31
CA GLN A 193 -1.52 -11.36 -3.91
C GLN A 193 -2.81 -10.72 -3.38
N ARG A 194 -2.75 -9.47 -2.91
CA ARG A 194 -3.89 -8.73 -2.39
C ARG A 194 -4.68 -8.00 -3.49
N PHE A 195 -4.26 -8.08 -4.74
CA PHE A 195 -4.98 -7.50 -5.87
C PHE A 195 -6.26 -8.29 -6.17
N ASN A 196 -7.39 -7.60 -6.12
CA ASN A 196 -8.70 -8.13 -6.49
C ASN A 196 -8.97 -7.80 -7.96
N GLU A 197 -8.76 -8.77 -8.85
CA GLU A 197 -8.93 -8.60 -10.30
C GLU A 197 -10.37 -8.21 -10.70
N ARG A 198 -11.39 -8.69 -9.98
CA ARG A 198 -12.79 -8.37 -10.28
C ARG A 198 -13.13 -6.92 -9.96
N GLY A 199 -12.52 -6.38 -8.91
CA GLY A 199 -12.76 -5.03 -8.43
C GLY A 199 -11.77 -3.99 -8.97
N GLY A 200 -10.62 -4.42 -9.50
CA GLY A 200 -9.55 -3.53 -9.93
C GLY A 200 -8.92 -2.75 -8.79
N PHE A 201 -8.77 -3.35 -7.60
CA PHE A 201 -8.16 -2.68 -6.44
C PHE A 201 -7.35 -3.65 -5.58
N ILE A 202 -6.56 -3.10 -4.65
CA ILE A 202 -5.75 -3.86 -3.69
C ILE A 202 -6.47 -3.83 -2.35
N GLN A 203 -6.71 -5.01 -1.78
CA GLN A 203 -7.37 -5.16 -0.49
C GLN A 203 -6.52 -4.52 0.62
N ALA A 204 -7.10 -3.61 1.41
CA ALA A 204 -6.36 -2.88 2.43
C ALA A 204 -5.90 -3.78 3.58
N TRP A 205 -6.83 -4.48 4.26
CA TRP A 205 -6.51 -5.27 5.44
C TRP A 205 -7.23 -6.62 5.48
N GLY A 206 -6.77 -7.48 6.39
CA GLY A 206 -7.39 -8.77 6.67
C GLY A 206 -6.95 -9.88 5.70
N PRO A 207 -7.35 -11.13 6.00
CA PRO A 207 -7.09 -12.27 5.12
C PRO A 207 -7.61 -12.02 3.72
N ILE A 208 -6.87 -12.49 2.71
CA ILE A 208 -7.32 -12.44 1.32
C ILE A 208 -8.59 -13.29 1.18
N GLY A 209 -9.64 -12.70 0.62
CA GLY A 209 -10.94 -13.36 0.46
C GLY A 209 -11.85 -13.33 1.71
N ASP A 210 -11.47 -12.60 2.76
CA ASP A 210 -12.34 -12.36 3.92
C ASP A 210 -13.69 -11.72 3.52
N GLU A 211 -14.81 -12.26 4.01
CA GLU A 211 -16.14 -11.80 3.59
C GLU A 211 -16.41 -10.33 3.91
N LYS A 212 -15.81 -9.78 4.97
CA LYS A 212 -16.05 -8.41 5.42
C LYS A 212 -15.06 -7.41 4.84
N LEU A 213 -13.82 -7.84 4.61
CA LEU A 213 -12.70 -6.96 4.26
C LEU A 213 -12.20 -7.16 2.83
N ALA A 214 -12.53 -8.25 2.12
CA ALA A 214 -12.08 -8.48 0.74
C ALA A 214 -12.58 -7.42 -0.25
N GLY A 215 -13.73 -6.80 0.06
CA GLY A 215 -14.29 -5.68 -0.70
C GLY A 215 -13.70 -4.31 -0.35
N ARG A 216 -12.76 -4.23 0.60
CA ARG A 216 -12.33 -2.97 1.21
C ARG A 216 -10.95 -2.53 0.73
N THR A 217 -10.90 -1.29 0.27
CA THR A 217 -9.67 -0.53 0.06
C THR A 217 -9.81 0.84 0.70
N ILE A 218 -8.69 1.56 0.84
CA ILE A 218 -8.62 2.90 1.43
C ILE A 218 -7.70 3.79 0.58
N VAL A 219 -7.83 5.10 0.73
CA VAL A 219 -7.04 6.09 -0.02
C VAL A 219 -5.53 5.93 0.17
N ASP A 220 -5.07 5.55 1.37
CA ASP A 220 -3.65 5.32 1.69
C ASP A 220 -3.02 4.19 0.86
N THR A 221 -3.82 3.32 0.24
CA THR A 221 -3.26 2.33 -0.70
C THR A 221 -2.58 2.99 -1.91
N MET A 222 -2.85 4.27 -2.18
CA MET A 222 -2.12 5.04 -3.20
C MET A 222 -0.63 5.21 -2.89
N ILE A 223 -0.24 5.32 -1.60
CA ILE A 223 1.18 5.44 -1.22
C ILE A 223 1.92 4.09 -1.19
N VAL A 224 1.19 3.00 -1.36
CA VAL A 224 1.68 1.61 -1.43
C VAL A 224 2.09 1.22 -2.85
N LEU A 225 1.43 1.80 -3.88
CA LEU A 225 1.66 1.51 -5.30
C LEU A 225 3.12 1.66 -5.79
N PRO A 226 3.93 2.60 -5.27
CA PRO A 226 5.33 2.73 -5.70
C PRO A 226 6.17 1.47 -5.57
N LEU A 227 5.85 0.55 -4.64
CA LEU A 227 6.54 -0.74 -4.56
C LEU A 227 6.29 -1.59 -5.83
N LEU A 228 5.05 -1.63 -6.31
CA LEU A 228 4.68 -2.39 -7.51
C LEU A 228 5.24 -1.75 -8.78
N TRP A 229 5.18 -0.42 -8.91
CA TRP A 229 5.82 0.25 -10.05
C TRP A 229 7.34 0.03 -10.07
N TRP A 230 8.00 0.13 -8.91
CA TRP A 230 9.42 -0.21 -8.84
C TRP A 230 9.70 -1.67 -9.20
N ALA A 231 8.89 -2.61 -8.72
CA ALA A 231 9.05 -4.02 -9.07
C ALA A 231 8.85 -4.27 -10.58
N HIS A 232 7.92 -3.56 -11.22
CA HIS A 232 7.79 -3.57 -12.67
C HIS A 232 9.07 -3.07 -13.37
N ASP A 233 9.57 -1.90 -12.99
CA ASP A 233 10.78 -1.33 -13.59
C ASP A 233 12.00 -2.25 -13.43
N GLU A 234 12.08 -2.94 -12.28
CA GLU A 234 13.20 -3.81 -11.91
C GLU A 234 13.16 -5.20 -12.58
N THR A 235 11.98 -5.69 -12.98
CA THR A 235 11.78 -7.06 -13.49
C THR A 235 11.26 -7.12 -14.93
N GLY A 236 10.60 -6.07 -15.40
CA GLY A 236 9.83 -6.05 -16.64
C GLY A 236 8.47 -6.77 -16.56
N GLU A 237 8.06 -7.30 -15.40
CA GLU A 237 6.82 -8.06 -15.27
C GLU A 237 5.59 -7.14 -15.28
N ALA A 238 4.72 -7.30 -16.28
CA ALA A 238 3.56 -6.45 -16.49
C ALA A 238 2.50 -6.54 -15.38
N ARG A 239 2.45 -7.65 -14.64
CA ARG A 239 1.47 -7.87 -13.56
C ARG A 239 1.53 -6.81 -12.46
N TYR A 240 2.73 -6.35 -12.10
CA TYR A 240 2.89 -5.31 -11.09
C TYR A 240 2.34 -3.96 -11.55
N TYR A 241 2.69 -3.55 -12.78
CA TYR A 241 2.20 -2.31 -13.38
C TYR A 241 0.68 -2.34 -13.53
N HIS A 242 0.13 -3.44 -14.05
CA HIS A 242 -1.31 -3.62 -14.21
C HIS A 242 -2.06 -3.46 -12.90
N ALA A 243 -1.67 -4.18 -11.84
CA ALA A 243 -2.34 -4.09 -10.55
C ALA A 243 -2.28 -2.69 -9.94
N ALA A 244 -1.14 -2.00 -10.06
CA ALA A 244 -0.97 -0.64 -9.56
C ALA A 244 -1.79 0.39 -10.34
N LEU A 245 -1.82 0.27 -11.68
CA LEU A 245 -2.61 1.15 -12.54
C LEU A 245 -4.11 0.98 -12.30
N GLU A 246 -4.60 -0.26 -12.30
CA GLU A 246 -6.01 -0.57 -12.04
C GLU A 246 -6.46 -0.04 -10.68
N HIS A 247 -5.63 -0.24 -9.65
CA HIS A 247 -5.88 0.33 -8.33
C HIS A 247 -6.02 1.86 -8.40
N ALA A 248 -5.06 2.55 -9.03
CA ALA A 248 -5.06 4.01 -9.12
C ALA A 248 -6.31 4.53 -9.84
N LEU A 249 -6.70 3.90 -10.95
CA LEU A 249 -7.90 4.24 -11.71
C LEU A 249 -9.18 3.99 -10.90
N THR A 250 -9.26 2.88 -10.18
CA THR A 250 -10.39 2.60 -9.28
C THR A 250 -10.47 3.62 -8.16
N SER A 251 -9.34 3.93 -7.50
CA SER A 251 -9.27 4.95 -6.46
C SER A 251 -9.70 6.32 -6.98
N MET A 252 -9.24 6.74 -8.16
CA MET A 252 -9.69 7.99 -8.80
C MET A 252 -11.20 8.03 -9.01
N ARG A 253 -11.80 6.89 -9.40
CA ARG A 253 -13.23 6.78 -9.69
C ARG A 253 -14.11 6.74 -8.42
N VAL A 254 -13.64 6.17 -7.33
CA VAL A 254 -14.49 5.85 -6.15
C VAL A 254 -14.11 6.57 -4.86
N HIS A 255 -12.87 7.03 -4.70
CA HIS A 255 -12.44 7.76 -3.50
C HIS A 255 -12.60 9.27 -3.66
N VAL A 256 -12.34 9.82 -4.85
CA VAL A 256 -12.38 11.27 -5.08
C VAL A 256 -13.81 11.72 -5.34
N ARG A 257 -14.30 12.64 -4.50
CA ARG A 257 -15.64 13.23 -4.66
C ARG A 257 -15.64 14.32 -5.74
N PRO A 258 -16.82 14.71 -6.26
CA PRO A 258 -16.91 15.75 -7.31
C PRO A 258 -16.33 17.13 -6.93
N ASP A 259 -16.18 17.43 -5.64
CA ASP A 259 -15.57 18.66 -5.14
C ASP A 259 -14.05 18.56 -4.93
N GLY A 260 -13.45 17.40 -5.23
CA GLY A 260 -12.02 17.12 -5.05
C GLY A 260 -11.62 16.63 -3.65
N SER A 261 -12.60 16.33 -2.77
CA SER A 261 -12.36 15.71 -1.45
C SER A 261 -12.31 14.19 -1.45
#